data_AF-A0A1H9RUV8-F1
#
_entry.id   AF-A0A1H9RUV8-F1
#
_cell.length_a   1.000
_cell.length_b   1.000
_cell.length_c   1.000
_cell.angle_alpha   90.00
_cell.angle_beta   90.00
_cell.angle_gamma   90.00
#
_symmetry.space_group_name_H-M   'P 1'
#
loop_
_entity.id
_entity.type
_entity.pdbx_description
1 polymer ?
#
loop_
_entity_poly.entity_id
_entity_poly.type
_entity_poly.pdbx_seq_one_letter_code
_entity_poly.pdbx_strand_id
1 'polypeptide(L)'
;MKNNKFYSPIKSLINLILTGERKIDQDSQLITVVQGFTDSLSSNNSDDYNIYILIHIEEFLSSCSQEEKVDIIKVLFDNEDLITGVLFINRLTDSKSLKENDFSDTLNSTLASYIIDNEVHPILTFSFYFYIESISKITIVNGQMTKSDYKKIIEFHSIKRDLKKLFSF
;
A
#
# COMPACT_ATOMS: atom_id res chain seq x y z
N MET A 1 2.01 20.07 -0.71
CA MET A 1 1.67 19.68 -2.11
C MET A 1 0.18 19.42 -2.17
N LYS A 2 -0.52 19.79 -3.25
CA LYS A 2 -1.93 19.41 -3.43
C LYS A 2 -1.98 17.90 -3.69
N ASN A 3 -2.84 17.16 -2.98
CA ASN A 3 -3.06 15.74 -3.28
C ASN A 3 -3.59 15.60 -4.70
N ASN A 4 -2.91 14.78 -5.51
CA ASN A 4 -3.45 14.42 -6.80
C ASN A 4 -4.70 13.55 -6.59
N LYS A 5 -5.75 13.79 -7.38
CA LYS A 5 -7.04 13.09 -7.25
C LYS A 5 -6.90 11.55 -7.33
N PHE A 6 -5.88 11.07 -8.05
CA PHE A 6 -5.60 9.64 -8.21
C PHE A 6 -5.08 8.94 -6.94
N TYR A 7 -4.81 9.65 -5.84
CA TYR A 7 -4.52 9.02 -4.54
C TYR A 7 -5.79 8.56 -3.79
N SER A 8 -6.98 8.83 -4.32
CA SER A 8 -8.24 8.43 -3.67
C SER A 8 -8.35 6.92 -3.36
N PRO A 9 -7.83 5.98 -4.19
CA PRO A 9 -7.87 4.55 -3.86
C PRO A 9 -7.04 4.21 -2.61
N ILE A 10 -5.97 4.97 -2.33
CA ILE A 10 -5.15 4.73 -1.13
C ILE A 10 -5.93 5.01 0.14
N LYS A 11 -6.73 6.07 0.15
CA LYS A 11 -7.61 6.35 1.28
C LYS A 11 -8.56 5.18 1.53
N SER A 12 -9.12 4.59 0.46
CA SER A 12 -10.00 3.43 0.56
C SER A 12 -9.28 2.18 1.06
N LEU A 13 -8.02 1.95 0.65
CA LEU A 13 -7.18 0.86 1.14
C LEU A 13 -6.89 1.01 2.64
N ILE A 14 -6.54 2.21 3.09
CA ILE A 14 -6.26 2.46 4.51
C ILE A 14 -7.52 2.29 5.35
N ASN A 15 -8.67 2.75 4.86
CA ASN A 15 -9.94 2.51 5.54
C ASN A 15 -10.20 1.00 5.66
N LEU A 16 -9.99 0.24 4.59
CA LEU A 16 -10.21 -1.19 4.59
C LEU A 16 -9.32 -1.88 5.64
N ILE A 17 -8.04 -1.54 5.71
CA ILE A 17 -7.09 -2.09 6.69
C ILE A 17 -7.49 -1.71 8.12
N LEU A 18 -7.87 -0.45 8.37
CA LEU A 18 -8.15 0.01 9.73
C LEU A 18 -9.54 -0.38 10.21
N THR A 19 -10.52 -0.46 9.33
CA THR A 19 -11.94 -0.49 9.71
C THR A 19 -12.71 -1.66 9.11
N GLY A 20 -12.10 -2.43 8.21
CA GLY A 20 -12.78 -3.47 7.44
C GLY A 20 -13.68 -2.92 6.32
N GLU A 21 -13.78 -1.59 6.17
CA GLU A 21 -14.63 -0.94 5.18
C GLU A 21 -13.83 0.02 4.29
N ARG A 22 -14.10 0.04 2.98
CA ARG A 22 -13.43 0.97 2.05
C ARG A 22 -13.86 2.43 2.25
N LYS A 23 -15.06 2.66 2.79
CA LYS A 23 -15.64 3.99 3.04
C LYS A 23 -16.22 4.00 4.44
N ILE A 24 -15.86 5.01 5.21
CA ILE A 24 -16.34 5.20 6.57
C ILE A 24 -16.96 6.58 6.74
N ASP A 25 -17.89 6.69 7.67
CA ASP A 25 -18.39 7.99 8.12
C ASP A 25 -17.27 8.74 8.84
N GLN A 26 -16.92 9.91 8.31
CA GLN A 26 -15.83 10.74 8.84
C GLN A 26 -16.33 11.77 9.85
N ASP A 27 -17.63 11.84 10.13
CA ASP A 27 -18.21 12.83 11.01
C ASP A 27 -18.01 12.49 12.49
N SER A 28 -17.78 11.21 12.82
CA SER A 28 -17.40 10.76 14.16
C SER A 28 -16.05 11.34 14.63
N GLN A 29 -15.96 11.71 15.91
CA GLN A 29 -14.70 12.13 16.53
C GLN A 29 -13.71 10.97 16.76
N LEU A 30 -14.24 9.75 16.88
CA LEU A 30 -13.48 8.52 17.10
C LEU A 30 -13.73 7.56 15.94
N ILE A 31 -12.66 6.97 15.44
CA ILE A 31 -12.71 5.93 14.42
C ILE A 31 -12.47 4.59 15.13
N THR A 32 -13.43 3.68 14.99
CA THR A 32 -13.31 2.31 15.51
C THR A 32 -12.38 1.53 14.59
N VAL A 33 -11.37 0.88 15.19
CA VAL A 33 -10.39 0.07 14.50
C VAL A 33 -10.74 -1.40 14.68
N VAL A 34 -10.68 -2.18 13.60
CA VAL A 34 -11.02 -3.61 13.67
C VAL A 34 -10.01 -4.38 14.51
N GLN A 35 -10.51 -5.40 15.20
CA GLN A 35 -9.69 -6.20 16.11
C GLN A 35 -8.55 -6.89 15.37
N GLY A 36 -8.79 -7.41 14.15
CA GLY A 36 -7.75 -8.08 13.35
C GLY A 36 -6.53 -7.20 13.07
N PHE A 37 -6.74 -5.90 12.81
CA PHE A 37 -5.63 -4.97 12.65
C PHE A 37 -4.90 -4.75 13.99
N THR A 38 -5.65 -4.55 15.07
CA THR A 38 -5.08 -4.34 16.42
C THR A 38 -4.22 -5.54 16.86
N ASP A 39 -4.70 -6.76 16.64
CA ASP A 39 -4.00 -8.00 16.94
C ASP A 39 -2.70 -8.07 16.12
N SER A 40 -2.76 -7.71 14.84
CA SER A 40 -1.60 -7.72 13.94
C SER A 40 -0.44 -6.83 14.39
N LEU A 41 -0.74 -5.75 15.14
CA LEU A 41 0.29 -4.86 15.69
C LEU A 41 1.04 -5.51 16.85
N SER A 42 0.35 -6.34 17.63
CA SER A 42 0.93 -7.02 18.79
C SER A 42 1.73 -8.28 18.42
N SER A 43 1.39 -8.91 17.29
CA SER A 43 2.05 -10.13 16.80
C SER A 43 3.29 -9.87 15.94
N ASN A 44 3.53 -8.62 15.54
CA ASN A 44 4.68 -8.27 14.74
C ASN A 44 5.97 -8.30 15.59
N ASN A 45 6.70 -9.41 15.51
CA ASN A 45 8.15 -9.37 15.75
C ASN A 45 8.79 -8.45 14.70
N SER A 46 9.84 -7.72 15.06
CA SER A 46 10.41 -6.63 14.24
C SER A 46 10.92 -7.02 12.86
N ASP A 47 11.01 -8.33 12.57
CA ASP A 47 11.73 -8.87 11.42
C ASP A 47 10.80 -9.50 10.37
N ASP A 48 9.48 -9.62 10.64
CA ASP A 48 8.50 -10.24 9.75
C ASP A 48 7.51 -9.23 9.15
N TYR A 49 7.03 -9.50 7.92
CA TYR A 49 5.99 -8.70 7.27
C TYR A 49 4.65 -8.82 8.00
N ASN A 50 3.90 -7.72 8.11
CA ASN A 50 2.55 -7.76 8.66
C ASN A 50 1.58 -8.45 7.68
N ILE A 51 1.30 -9.73 7.92
CA ILE A 51 0.44 -10.57 7.07
C ILE A 51 -0.97 -10.02 6.95
N TYR A 52 -1.52 -9.42 8.03
CA TYR A 52 -2.86 -8.83 7.99
C TYR A 52 -2.93 -7.71 6.95
N ILE A 53 -1.93 -6.82 6.92
CA ILE A 53 -1.83 -5.74 5.94
C ILE A 53 -1.70 -6.30 4.51
N LEU A 54 -0.83 -7.30 4.30
CA LEU A 54 -0.62 -7.92 2.99
C LEU A 54 -1.93 -8.51 2.41
N ILE A 55 -2.68 -9.27 3.22
CA ILE A 55 -3.97 -9.85 2.81
C ILE A 55 -4.94 -8.73 2.38
N HIS A 56 -5.08 -7.68 3.19
CA HIS A 56 -6.02 -6.60 2.88
C HIS A 56 -5.60 -5.77 1.66
N ILE A 57 -4.29 -5.68 1.37
CA ILE A 57 -3.81 -5.10 0.11
C ILE A 57 -4.23 -5.97 -1.07
N GLU A 58 -4.01 -7.27 -1.00
CA GLU A 58 -4.35 -8.20 -2.09
C GLU A 58 -5.87 -8.22 -2.36
N GLU A 59 -6.68 -8.28 -1.31
CA GLU A 59 -8.15 -8.17 -1.39
C GLU A 59 -8.59 -6.84 -1.99
N PHE A 60 -7.94 -5.75 -1.60
CA PHE A 60 -8.20 -4.43 -2.16
C PHE A 60 -7.89 -4.38 -3.65
N LEU A 61 -6.71 -4.82 -4.08
CA LEU A 61 -6.30 -4.79 -5.48
C LEU A 61 -7.22 -5.67 -6.34
N SER A 62 -7.61 -6.84 -5.81
CA SER A 62 -8.49 -7.79 -6.51
C SER A 62 -9.91 -7.24 -6.72
N SER A 63 -10.34 -6.29 -5.88
CA SER A 63 -11.67 -5.69 -5.90
C SER A 63 -11.70 -4.27 -6.49
N CYS A 64 -10.59 -3.78 -7.05
CA CYS A 64 -10.55 -2.48 -7.71
C CYS A 64 -11.35 -2.49 -9.02
N SER A 65 -12.17 -1.46 -9.21
CA SER A 65 -12.75 -1.13 -10.52
C SER A 65 -11.67 -0.75 -11.53
N GLN A 66 -11.99 -0.78 -12.83
CA GLN A 66 -11.02 -0.41 -13.88
C GLN A 66 -10.48 1.01 -13.72
N GLU A 67 -11.32 1.97 -13.28
CA GLU A 67 -10.87 3.33 -12.99
C GLU A 67 -9.89 3.37 -11.80
N GLU A 68 -10.20 2.65 -10.73
CA GLU A 68 -9.31 2.55 -9.56
C GLU A 68 -7.98 1.86 -9.91
N LYS A 69 -7.99 0.85 -10.77
CA LYS A 69 -6.76 0.19 -11.25
C LYS A 69 -5.84 1.17 -11.96
N VAL A 70 -6.39 1.99 -12.86
CA VAL A 70 -5.62 3.01 -13.57
C VAL A 70 -5.02 4.01 -12.58
N ASP A 71 -5.77 4.44 -11.57
CA ASP A 71 -5.27 5.35 -10.55
C ASP A 71 -4.21 4.71 -9.64
N ILE A 72 -4.38 3.43 -9.29
CA ILE A 72 -3.39 2.62 -8.56
C ILE A 72 -2.06 2.55 -9.32
N ILE A 73 -2.10 2.37 -10.64
CA ILE A 73 -0.91 2.34 -11.48
C ILE A 73 -0.25 3.71 -11.53
N LYS A 74 -1.02 4.81 -11.59
CA LYS A 74 -0.47 6.17 -11.47
C LYS A 74 0.21 6.39 -10.12
N VAL A 75 -0.34 5.88 -9.02
CA VAL A 75 0.32 5.94 -7.71
C VAL A 75 1.65 5.19 -7.72
N LEU A 76 1.70 4.00 -8.32
CA LEU A 76 2.96 3.24 -8.44
C LEU A 76 4.01 3.99 -9.25
N PHE A 77 3.66 4.56 -10.40
CA PHE A 77 4.60 5.36 -11.21
C PHE A 77 5.04 6.65 -10.51
N ASP A 78 4.16 7.27 -9.70
CA ASP A 78 4.56 8.44 -8.92
C ASP A 78 5.55 8.08 -7.79
N ASN A 79 5.64 6.79 -7.43
CA ASN A 79 6.52 6.22 -6.40
C ASN A 79 7.38 5.06 -6.97
N GLU A 80 7.92 5.23 -8.18
CA GLU A 80 8.59 4.18 -8.97
C GLU A 80 9.75 3.45 -8.25
N ASP A 81 10.41 4.13 -7.31
CA ASP A 81 11.48 3.56 -6.49
C ASP A 81 11.01 2.33 -5.68
N LEU A 82 9.75 2.32 -5.22
CA LEU A 82 9.20 1.23 -4.41
C LEU A 82 8.98 -0.03 -5.25
N ILE A 83 8.35 0.11 -6.41
CA ILE A 83 8.13 -1.04 -7.32
C ILE A 83 9.45 -1.55 -7.89
N THR A 84 10.41 -0.66 -8.11
CA THR A 84 11.78 -1.02 -8.52
C THR A 84 12.50 -1.81 -7.45
N GLY A 85 12.43 -1.37 -6.19
CA GLY A 85 12.99 -2.10 -5.04
C GLY A 85 12.40 -3.51 -4.90
N VAL A 86 11.08 -3.66 -5.02
CA VAL A 86 10.39 -4.95 -4.97
C VAL A 86 10.83 -5.87 -6.10
N LEU A 87 10.85 -5.37 -7.34
CA LEU A 87 11.32 -6.12 -8.50
C LEU A 87 12.77 -6.59 -8.33
N PHE A 88 13.63 -5.76 -7.74
CA PHE A 88 15.01 -6.12 -7.43
C PHE A 88 15.09 -7.25 -6.40
N ILE A 89 14.37 -7.15 -5.28
CA ILE A 89 14.33 -8.19 -4.23
C ILE A 89 13.78 -9.51 -4.79
N ASN A 90 12.65 -9.47 -5.51
CA ASN A 90 12.02 -10.66 -6.11
C ASN A 90 12.95 -11.37 -7.10
N ARG A 91 13.86 -10.64 -7.75
CA ARG A 91 14.84 -11.22 -8.68
C ARG A 91 16.10 -11.72 -8.02
N LEU A 92 16.52 -11.12 -6.90
CA LEU A 92 17.59 -11.67 -6.06
C LEU A 92 17.21 -13.07 -5.55
N THR A 93 15.93 -13.28 -5.24
CA THR A 93 15.42 -14.61 -4.86
C THR A 93 15.37 -15.60 -6.02
N ASP A 94 15.31 -15.13 -7.28
CA ASP A 94 15.21 -15.97 -8.48
C ASP A 94 16.56 -16.42 -9.08
N SER A 95 17.71 -15.99 -8.53
CA SER A 95 19.07 -16.43 -8.90
C SER A 95 19.48 -16.30 -10.39
N LYS A 96 18.75 -15.52 -11.20
CA LYS A 96 19.05 -15.29 -12.63
C LYS A 96 19.83 -13.98 -12.85
N SER A 97 20.83 -14.02 -13.73
CA SER A 97 21.68 -12.87 -14.09
C SER A 97 20.90 -11.76 -14.83
N LEU A 98 21.16 -10.50 -14.46
CA LEU A 98 20.47 -9.30 -14.96
C LEU A 98 20.76 -8.97 -16.43
N LYS A 99 19.71 -8.78 -17.23
CA LYS A 99 19.70 -7.88 -18.40
C LYS A 99 18.65 -6.79 -18.18
N GLU A 100 18.97 -5.53 -18.51
CA GLU A 100 18.07 -4.37 -18.29
C GLU A 100 16.71 -4.52 -18.98
N ASN A 101 16.66 -5.13 -20.18
CA ASN A 101 15.41 -5.34 -20.91
C ASN A 101 14.39 -6.20 -20.14
N ASP A 102 14.87 -7.15 -19.31
CA ASP A 102 13.97 -8.05 -18.57
C ASP A 102 13.13 -7.27 -17.54
N PHE A 103 13.65 -6.17 -16.97
CA PHE A 103 12.98 -5.43 -15.90
C PHE A 103 11.71 -4.74 -16.41
N SER A 104 11.85 -3.97 -17.48
CA SER A 104 10.72 -3.27 -18.10
C SER A 104 9.66 -4.28 -18.57
N ASP A 105 10.08 -5.43 -19.12
CA ASP A 105 9.16 -6.44 -19.61
C ASP A 105 8.36 -7.08 -18.48
N THR A 106 8.98 -7.41 -17.34
CA THR A 106 8.26 -7.94 -16.17
C THR A 106 7.32 -6.91 -15.56
N LEU A 107 7.74 -5.65 -15.44
CA LEU A 107 6.88 -4.59 -14.95
C LEU A 107 5.67 -4.41 -15.88
N ASN A 108 5.90 -4.27 -17.18
CA ASN A 108 4.84 -4.10 -18.17
C ASN A 108 3.89 -5.28 -18.19
N SER A 109 4.41 -6.51 -18.13
CA SER A 109 3.57 -7.72 -18.03
C SER A 109 2.74 -7.73 -16.76
N THR A 110 3.34 -7.42 -15.61
CA THR A 110 2.63 -7.36 -14.32
C THR A 110 1.49 -6.35 -14.35
N LEU A 111 1.74 -5.15 -14.88
CA LEU A 111 0.73 -4.11 -14.99
C LEU A 111 -0.35 -4.47 -16.01
N ALA A 112 0.02 -5.08 -17.14
CA ALA A 112 -0.93 -5.53 -18.15
C ALA A 112 -1.87 -6.60 -17.59
N SER A 113 -1.34 -7.64 -16.94
CA SER A 113 -2.12 -8.70 -16.30
C SER A 113 -3.08 -8.15 -15.24
N TYR A 114 -2.65 -7.14 -14.46
CA TYR A 114 -3.52 -6.50 -13.48
C TYR A 114 -4.69 -5.73 -14.12
N ILE A 115 -4.42 -4.94 -15.17
CA ILE A 115 -5.45 -4.16 -15.86
C ILE A 115 -6.42 -5.08 -16.61
N ILE A 116 -5.88 -5.98 -17.42
CA ILE A 116 -6.63 -6.76 -18.41
C ILE A 116 -7.25 -8.01 -17.76
N ASP A 117 -6.43 -8.79 -17.05
CA ASP A 117 -6.81 -10.12 -16.56
C ASP A 117 -7.28 -10.13 -15.10
N ASN A 118 -7.23 -8.98 -14.41
CA ASN A 118 -7.52 -8.85 -12.98
C ASN A 118 -6.60 -9.70 -12.09
N GLU A 119 -5.41 -10.02 -12.57
CA GLU A 119 -4.42 -10.80 -11.81
C GLU A 119 -3.62 -9.89 -10.88
N VAL A 120 -3.68 -10.15 -9.58
CA VAL A 120 -2.91 -9.42 -8.57
C VAL A 120 -1.59 -10.12 -8.33
N HIS A 121 -0.54 -9.64 -9.00
CA HIS A 121 0.79 -10.20 -8.81
C HIS A 121 1.39 -9.80 -7.44
N PRO A 122 2.15 -10.68 -6.76
CA PRO A 122 2.80 -10.37 -5.49
C PRO A 122 3.66 -9.10 -5.51
N ILE A 123 4.28 -8.78 -6.66
CA ILE A 123 5.04 -7.54 -6.87
C ILE A 123 4.19 -6.30 -6.55
N LEU A 124 2.93 -6.28 -6.97
CA LEU A 124 2.02 -5.16 -6.69
C LEU A 124 1.68 -5.10 -5.21
N THR A 125 1.35 -6.24 -4.61
CA THR A 125 1.03 -6.36 -3.18
C THR A 125 2.19 -5.85 -2.31
N PHE A 126 3.42 -6.30 -2.57
CA PHE A 126 4.60 -5.84 -1.84
C PHE A 126 4.93 -4.37 -2.09
N SER A 127 4.73 -3.88 -3.31
CA SER A 127 4.96 -2.45 -3.61
C SER A 127 4.03 -1.56 -2.77
N PHE A 128 2.76 -1.95 -2.66
CA PHE A 128 1.81 -1.25 -1.80
C PHE A 128 2.08 -1.46 -0.31
N TYR A 129 2.54 -2.64 0.07
CA TYR A 129 2.94 -2.91 1.45
C TYR A 129 4.02 -1.94 1.88
N PHE A 130 5.13 -1.82 1.14
CA PHE A 130 6.18 -0.86 1.48
C PHE A 130 5.73 0.59 1.41
N TYR A 131 4.76 0.91 0.56
CA TYR A 131 4.17 2.26 0.50
C TYR A 131 3.36 2.63 1.76
N ILE A 132 2.69 1.66 2.37
CA ILE A 132 1.81 1.89 3.53
C ILE A 132 2.31 1.28 4.85
N GLU A 133 3.47 0.63 4.86
CA GLU A 133 3.97 -0.16 5.98
C GLU A 133 3.99 0.61 7.31
N SER A 134 4.23 1.92 7.28
CA SER A 134 4.23 2.76 8.49
C SER A 134 2.90 2.79 9.24
N ILE A 135 1.80 2.31 8.65
CA ILE A 135 0.53 2.09 9.35
C ILE A 135 0.70 1.08 10.49
N SER A 136 1.63 0.13 10.38
CA SER A 136 1.98 -0.79 11.47
C SER A 136 2.58 -0.12 12.71
N LYS A 137 2.93 1.18 12.63
CA LYS A 137 3.56 1.95 13.71
C LYS A 137 2.59 2.89 14.42
N ILE A 138 1.30 2.83 14.10
CA ILE A 138 0.29 3.72 14.70
C ILE A 138 -0.09 3.25 16.10
N THR A 139 -0.39 4.19 16.98
CA THR A 139 -0.91 3.88 18.32
C THR A 139 -2.42 3.77 18.28
N ILE A 140 -2.94 2.62 18.75
CA ILE A 140 -4.37 2.39 18.96
C ILE A 140 -4.62 2.24 20.45
N VAL A 141 -5.62 2.95 20.96
CA VAL A 141 -6.03 2.86 22.37
C VAL A 141 -7.41 2.24 22.43
N ASN A 142 -7.53 1.08 23.07
CA ASN A 142 -8.81 0.36 23.24
C ASN A 142 -9.59 0.16 21.92
N GLY A 143 -8.90 -0.21 20.84
CA GLY A 143 -9.53 -0.42 19.52
C GLY A 143 -10.04 0.87 18.85
N GLN A 144 -9.56 2.04 19.29
CA GLN A 144 -10.00 3.33 18.78
C GLN A 144 -8.83 4.23 18.43
N MET A 145 -9.06 5.12 17.46
CA MET A 145 -8.16 6.21 17.10
C MET A 145 -8.92 7.52 16.97
N THR A 146 -8.24 8.65 17.21
CA THR A 146 -8.89 9.95 17.05
C THR A 146 -9.03 10.31 15.57
N LYS A 147 -10.06 11.08 15.22
CA LYS A 147 -10.21 11.66 13.87
C LYS A 147 -8.98 12.47 13.43
N SER A 148 -8.29 13.12 14.36
CA SER A 148 -7.06 13.87 14.08
C SER A 148 -5.94 12.94 13.62
N ASP A 149 -5.71 11.85 14.35
CA ASP A 149 -4.65 10.90 14.01
C ASP A 149 -4.97 10.13 12.72
N TYR A 150 -6.23 9.74 12.54
CA TYR A 150 -6.72 9.16 11.30
C TYR A 150 -6.44 10.09 10.10
N LYS A 151 -6.77 11.38 10.20
CA LYS A 151 -6.52 12.35 9.13
C LYS A 151 -5.03 12.47 8.79
N LYS A 152 -4.16 12.51 9.81
CA LYS A 152 -2.70 12.54 9.60
C LYS A 152 -2.22 11.30 8.85
N ILE A 153 -2.74 10.12 9.18
CA ILE A 153 -2.39 8.87 8.48
C ILE A 153 -2.84 8.96 7.00
N ILE A 154 -4.09 9.33 6.74
CA ILE A 154 -4.57 9.49 5.36
C ILE A 154 -3.72 10.52 4.59
N GLU A 155 -3.44 11.68 5.19
CA GLU A 155 -2.63 12.72 4.55
C GLU A 155 -1.21 12.23 4.27
N PHE A 156 -0.59 11.54 5.21
CA PHE A 156 0.76 11.01 5.08
C PHE A 156 0.86 9.97 3.96
N HIS A 157 -0.14 9.12 3.80
CA HIS A 157 -0.14 8.07 2.79
C HIS A 157 -0.80 8.46 1.46
N SER A 158 -1.41 9.62 1.33
CA SER A 158 -2.07 10.05 0.08
C SER A 158 -1.25 11.07 -0.73
N ILE A 159 0.07 11.08 -0.54
CA ILE A 159 1.03 11.98 -1.20
C ILE A 159 2.17 11.19 -1.83
N LYS A 160 2.82 11.78 -2.83
CA LYS A 160 4.09 11.29 -3.37
C LYS A 160 5.14 11.16 -2.27
N ARG A 161 5.87 10.04 -2.24
CA ARG A 161 7.06 9.84 -1.41
C ARG A 161 8.28 10.38 -2.14
N ASP A 162 8.90 11.41 -1.57
CA ASP A 162 10.22 11.87 -2.01
C ASP A 162 11.29 11.11 -1.23
N LEU A 163 11.64 9.91 -1.71
CA LEU A 163 12.66 9.08 -1.06
C LEU A 163 14.05 9.74 -1.13
N LYS A 164 14.31 10.62 -2.12
CA LYS A 164 15.60 11.33 -2.24
C LYS A 164 15.86 12.26 -1.05
N LYS A 165 14.81 12.82 -0.43
CA LYS A 165 14.94 13.61 0.81
C LYS A 165 15.21 12.78 2.06
N LEU A 166 14.90 11.49 2.05
CA LEU A 166 15.18 10.60 3.19
C LEU A 166 16.66 10.18 3.22
N PHE A 167 17.32 10.18 2.07
CA PHE A 167 18.73 9.81 1.93
C PHE A 167 19.67 11.01 1.68
N SER A 168 19.14 12.24 1.64
CA SER A 168 19.97 13.45 1.67
C SER A 168 20.46 13.67 3.10
N PHE A 169 21.53 12.97 3.47
CA PHE A 169 22.35 13.27 4.64
C PHE A 169 23.39 14.35 4.30
#